data_AF-A0A920LL40-F1
#
_entry.id   AF-A0A920LL40-F1
#
_cell.length_a   1.000
_cell.length_b   1.000
_cell.length_c   1.000
_cell.angle_alpha   90.00
_cell.angle_beta   90.00
_cell.angle_gamma   90.00
#
_symmetry.space_group_name_H-M   'P 1'
#
loop_
_entity.id
_entity.type
_entity.pdbx_description
1 polymer ?
#
loop_
_entity_poly.entity_id
_entity_poly.type
_entity_poly.pdbx_seq_one_letter_code
_entity_poly.pdbx_strand_id
1 'polypeptide(L)' 'MDIKLPPMTRYNILRKGKIVYWSVSQSELFDRLEDYAVEQYVTGQPIQQEITYEPIEEEED' A
#
# COMPACT_ATOMS: atom_id res chain seq x y z
N MET A 1 18.53 26.16 -1.16
CA MET A 1 17.45 25.47 -1.90
C MET A 1 16.72 24.62 -0.89
N ASP A 2 15.63 25.16 -0.35
CA ASP A 2 14.73 24.42 0.52
C ASP A 2 13.96 23.43 -0.36
N ILE A 3 14.44 22.19 -0.40
CA ILE A 3 13.72 21.10 -1.04
C ILE A 3 12.53 20.80 -0.12
N LYS A 4 11.37 21.41 -0.42
CA LYS A 4 10.09 20.92 0.12
C LYS A 4 9.91 19.52 -0.44
N LEU A 5 10.24 18.50 0.36
CA LEU A 5 9.79 17.14 0.10
C LEU A 5 8.26 17.21 0.01
N PRO A 6 7.64 16.62 -1.02
CA PRO A 6 6.18 16.49 -1.04
C PRO A 6 5.75 15.80 0.26
N PRO A 7 4.56 16.12 0.81
CA PRO A 7 4.03 15.42 1.98
C PRO A 7 4.17 13.92 1.74
N MET A 8 4.77 13.20 2.70
CA MET A 8 4.96 11.76 2.58
C MET A 8 3.59 11.10 2.61
N THR A 9 2.96 10.93 1.45
CA THR A 9 1.69 10.22 1.34
C THR A 9 1.88 8.82 1.90
N ARG A 10 1.11 8.52 2.95
CA ARG A 10 1.03 7.20 3.54
C ARG A 10 -0.19 6.46 3.01
N TYR A 11 -0.17 5.14 3.11
CA TYR A 11 -1.21 4.30 2.55
C TYR A 11 -1.70 3.29 3.58
N ASN A 12 -2.98 2.96 3.52
CA ASN A 12 -3.51 1.75 4.11
C ASN A 12 -3.56 0.68 3.02
N ILE A 13 -3.15 -0.55 3.34
CA ILE A 13 -3.29 -1.70 2.46
C ILE A 13 -4.43 -2.54 2.99
N LEU A 14 -5.37 -2.89 2.11
CA LEU A 14 -6.54 -3.69 2.42
C LEU A 14 -6.50 -5.01 1.65
N ARG A 15 -6.86 -6.10 2.31
CA ARG A 15 -7.12 -7.41 1.69
C ARG A 15 -8.57 -7.81 1.96
N LYS A 16 -9.35 -8.07 0.91
CA LYS A 16 -10.80 -8.34 0.99
C LYS A 16 -11.56 -7.25 1.75
N GLY A 17 -11.20 -5.99 1.52
CA GLY A 17 -11.79 -4.83 2.20
C GLY A 17 -11.45 -4.69 3.69
N LYS A 18 -10.51 -5.47 4.22
CA LYS A 18 -10.00 -5.32 5.59
C LYS A 18 -8.58 -4.77 5.57
N ILE A 19 -8.32 -3.76 6.39
CA ILE A 19 -6.98 -3.22 6.56
C ILE A 19 -6.06 -4.30 7.13
N VAL A 20 -4.97 -4.58 6.41
CA VAL A 20 -3.91 -5.51 6.81
C VAL A 20 -2.62 -4.77 7.14
N TYR A 21 -2.41 -3.59 6.57
CA TYR A 21 -1.33 -2.67 6.94
C TYR A 21 -1.84 -1.24 7.03
N TRP A 22 -1.41 -0.53 8.06
CA TRP A 22 -1.82 0.84 8.34
C TRP A 22 -0.65 1.80 8.17
N SER A 23 -0.89 2.95 7.52
CA SER A 23 0.06 4.06 7.45
C SER A 23 1.46 3.66 6.94
N VAL A 24 1.48 2.83 5.89
CA VAL A 24 2.74 2.43 5.25
C VAL A 24 3.25 3.53 4.34
N SER A 25 4.56 3.64 4.22
CA SER A 25 5.19 4.47 3.21
C SER A 25 4.94 3.92 1.80
N GLN A 26 5.21 4.75 0.79
CA GLN A 26 5.12 4.31 -0.61
C GLN A 26 6.07 3.14 -0.91
N SER A 27 7.30 3.16 -0.38
CA SER A 27 8.25 2.07 -0.56
C SER A 27 7.74 0.76 0.03
N GLU A 28 7.21 0.81 1.27
CA GLU A 28 6.61 -0.36 1.90
C GLU A 28 5.39 -0.88 1.14
N LEU A 29 4.57 0.01 0.58
CA LEU A 29 3.46 -0.38 -0.30
C LEU A 29 3.97 -1.21 -1.48
N PHE A 30 5.02 -0.74 -2.17
CA PHE A 30 5.58 -1.48 -3.31
C PHE A 30 6.16 -2.83 -2.90
N ASP A 31 6.91 -2.89 -1.79
CA ASP A 31 7.46 -4.14 -1.28
C ASP A 31 6.33 -5.16 -1.01
N ARG A 32 5.22 -4.74 -0.42
CA ARG A 32 4.09 -5.65 -0.16
C ARG A 32 3.34 -6.07 -1.43
N LEU A 33 3.21 -5.18 -2.41
CA LEU A 33 2.61 -5.53 -3.69
C LEU A 33 3.46 -6.55 -4.46
N GLU A 34 4.79 -6.46 -4.36
CA GLU A 34 5.70 -7.47 -4.91
C GLU A 34 5.51 -8.83 -4.23
N ASP A 35 5.44 -8.85 -2.89
CA ASP A 35 5.15 -10.09 -2.13
C ASP A 35 3.83 -10.74 -2.57
N TYR A 36 2.76 -9.95 -2.76
CA TYR A 36 1.47 -10.48 -3.23
C TYR A 36 1.51 -10.98 -4.67
N ALA A 37 2.29 -10.34 -5.54
CA ALA A 37 2.49 -10.81 -6.91
C ALA A 37 3.20 -12.18 -6.92
N VAL A 38 4.20 -12.36 -6.05
CA VAL A 38 4.87 -13.65 -5.84
C VAL A 38 3.90 -14.69 -5.26
N GLU A 39 3.12 -14.34 -4.23
CA GLU A 39 2.11 -15.23 -3.63
C GLU A 39 1.09 -15.72 -4.69
N GLN A 40 0.60 -14.81 -5.54
CA GLN A 40 -0.31 -15.15 -6.63
C GLN A 40 0.35 -16.08 -7.66
N TYR A 41 1.59 -15.81 -8.04
CA TYR A 41 2.31 -16.67 -8.99
C TYR A 41 2.50 -18.09 -8.45
N VAL A 42 2.85 -18.21 -7.16
CA VAL A 42 3.11 -19.51 -6.52
C VAL A 42 1.82 -20.29 -6.26
N THR A 43 0.76 -19.62 -5.79
CA THR A 43 -0.49 -20.28 -5.39
C THR A 43 -1.49 -20.45 -6.53
N GLY A 44 -1.37 -19.65 -7.60
CA GLY A 44 -2.36 -19.55 -8.67
C GLY A 44 -3.66 -18.86 -8.25
N GLN A 45 -3.76 -18.32 -7.04
CA GLN A 45 -4.96 -17.62 -6.57
C GLN A 45 -4.97 -16.16 -7.07
N PRO A 46 -6.14 -15.60 -7.42
CA PRO A 46 -6.26 -14.23 -7.94
C PRO A 46 -6.16 -13.16 -6.83
N ILE A 47 -5.06 -13.18 -6.06
CA ILE A 47 -4.85 -12.32 -4.89
C ILE A 47 -4.89 -10.84 -5.26
N GLN A 48 -4.44 -10.46 -6.46
CA GLN A 48 -4.52 -9.08 -6.95
C GLN A 48 -5.94 -8.49 -6.93
N GLN A 49 -6.99 -9.32 -7.06
CA GLN A 49 -8.39 -8.86 -7.01
C GLN A 49 -8.86 -8.60 -5.58
N GLU A 50 -8.11 -9.09 -4.59
CA GLU A 50 -8.41 -8.97 -3.18
C GLU A 50 -7.65 -7.80 -2.54
N ILE A 51 -6.58 -7.32 -3.17
CA ILE A 51 -5.70 -6.27 -2.63
C ILE A 51 -6.11 -4.90 -3.17
N THR A 52 -6.28 -3.94 -2.26
CA THR A 52 -6.52 -2.53 -2.56
C THR A 52 -5.68 -1.65 -1.63
N TYR A 53 -5.47 -0.40 -1.99
CA TYR A 53 -4.79 0.56 -1.14
C TYR A 53 -5.49 1.91 -1.17
N GLU A 54 -5.45 2.61 -0.04
CA GLU A 54 -6.09 3.92 0.15
C GLU A 54 -5.05 4.91 0.69
N PRO A 55 -4.91 6.10 0.09
CA PRO A 55 -4.03 7.13 0.65
C PRO A 55 -4.61 7.66 1.96
N ILE A 56 -3.74 7.96 2.91
CA ILE A 56 -4.07 8.69 4.12
C ILE A 56 -3.88 10.17 3.79
N GLU A 57 -4.98 10.90 3.69
CA GLU A 57 -4.92 12.36 3.69
C GLU A 57 -4.54 12.78 5.12
N GLU A 58 -3.34 13.34 5.27
CA GLU A 58 -3.04 14.13 6.48
C GLU A 58 -3.87 15.41 6.33
N GLU A 59 -4.98 15.51 7.06
CA GLU A 59 -5.66 16.80 7.24
C GLU A 59 -4.64 17.75 7.88
N GLU A 60 -4.17 18.75 7.13
CA GLU A 60 -3.40 19.86 7.68
C GLU A 60 -4.35 20.65 8.60
N ASP A 61 -4.36 20.32 9.90
CA ASP A 61 -4.97 21.15 10.98
C ASP A 61 -4.28 22.52 11.10
#